data_AF-Q38AM5-F1
#
_entry.id   AF-Q38AM5-F1
#
_cell.length_a   1.000
_cell.length_b   1.000
_cell.length_c   1.000
_cell.angle_alpha   90.00
_cell.angle_beta   90.00
_cell.angle_gamma   90.00
#
_symmetry.space_group_name_H-M   'P 1'
#
loop_
_entity.id
_entity.type
_entity.pdbx_description
1 polymer ?
#
loop_
_entity_poly.entity_id
_entity_poly.type
_entity_poly.pdbx_seq_one_letter_code
_entity_poly.pdbx_strand_id
1 'polypeptide(L)'
;MLVPGLSLTRRAVTSSCCRPLHVVRGFSTTCTLFGLEQLQDVPTSTSRRPTGLHRGPGKRQTSEREAAQYKFIRRWELQMRDEWDQLEPFKGLPKPKRQFGNEAAEVIWPYALLLERVVKVHPFTKSIYVYYAQRQSTARGKLAAEIARSFAREFLIPITFHNSQVYTEAEMLLEYSETPWVVLHSLDNGQKPRILPVAPVEGTPAHTAVEQLLAEVVQGCEALGASVADPVTATRVLNERPLQNQYVRVDYQWFGDTPDERASHLVRWEFEPEQIEPKIRHRTRHVLDWLNYDGNLPTHRAVHVNAMREKARQKAPRTVAGPRTFYNSAGSRANARSSRFGGQAAVGK
;
A
#
# COMPACT_ATOMS: atom_id res chain seq x y z
N MET A 1 31.35 -59.44 17.73
CA MET A 1 31.58 -58.87 19.07
C MET A 1 30.63 -57.70 19.25
N LEU A 2 29.83 -57.74 20.33
CA LEU A 2 29.04 -56.65 20.94
C LEU A 2 27.94 -55.94 20.10
N VAL A 3 26.83 -56.64 19.85
CA VAL A 3 25.45 -56.51 20.43
C VAL A 3 25.25 -55.37 21.47
N PRO A 4 24.03 -54.87 21.81
CA PRO A 4 22.71 -54.62 21.15
C PRO A 4 22.22 -53.16 21.39
N GLY A 5 21.11 -52.59 20.91
CA GLY A 5 19.71 -53.03 20.79
C GLY A 5 18.90 -52.67 22.06
N LEU A 6 17.73 -52.03 21.88
CA LEU A 6 16.48 -52.34 22.59
C LEU A 6 15.32 -51.45 22.11
N SER A 7 14.36 -52.14 21.51
CA SER A 7 13.02 -51.71 21.12
C SER A 7 12.01 -51.87 22.25
N LEU A 8 10.81 -51.30 22.04
CA LEU A 8 9.50 -51.63 22.62
C LEU A 8 9.20 -51.07 24.02
N THR A 9 8.16 -50.23 24.11
CA THR A 9 6.81 -50.72 24.49
C THR A 9 5.75 -49.61 24.39
N ARG A 10 4.64 -49.96 23.72
CA ARG A 10 3.35 -49.26 23.70
C ARG A 10 2.74 -49.16 25.10
N ARG A 11 2.06 -48.05 25.40
CA ARG A 11 0.80 -48.05 26.16
C ARG A 11 -0.09 -46.88 25.73
N ALA A 12 -1.22 -47.23 25.11
CA ALA A 12 -2.36 -46.35 24.94
C ALA A 12 -3.27 -46.49 26.16
N VAL A 13 -3.86 -45.38 26.62
CA VAL A 13 -5.04 -45.37 27.49
C VAL A 13 -6.03 -44.34 26.92
N THR A 14 -7.12 -44.87 26.39
CA THR A 14 -8.37 -44.20 26.00
C THR A 14 -9.37 -44.29 27.15
N SER A 15 -10.11 -43.22 27.46
CA SER A 15 -11.43 -43.24 28.15
C SER A 15 -11.86 -41.78 28.38
N SER A 16 -12.71 -41.17 27.56
CA SER A 16 -14.18 -41.26 27.50
C SER A 16 -14.94 -40.70 28.72
N CYS A 17 -15.92 -39.85 28.40
CA CYS A 17 -17.19 -39.61 29.10
C CYS A 17 -17.19 -38.74 30.37
N CYS A 18 -17.79 -37.54 30.27
CA CYS A 18 -19.10 -37.19 30.87
C CYS A 18 -19.30 -35.66 30.98
N ARG A 19 -20.24 -35.13 30.17
CA ARG A 19 -21.01 -33.87 30.38
C ARG A 19 -21.97 -34.01 31.59
N PRO A 20 -22.87 -33.05 31.90
CA PRO A 20 -22.86 -31.58 31.82
C PRO A 20 -23.19 -30.97 33.20
N LEU A 21 -23.41 -29.65 33.31
CA LEU A 21 -24.53 -28.99 34.03
C LEU A 21 -24.15 -27.55 34.47
N HIS A 22 -25.06 -26.63 34.16
CA HIS A 22 -25.56 -25.47 34.92
C HIS A 22 -24.60 -24.81 35.92
N VAL A 23 -24.48 -23.48 35.94
CA VAL A 23 -25.41 -22.65 36.72
C VAL A 23 -25.39 -21.18 36.25
N VAL A 24 -26.62 -20.70 36.07
CA VAL A 24 -27.12 -19.33 35.89
C VAL A 24 -26.65 -18.38 37.00
N ARG A 25 -26.22 -17.17 36.62
CA ARG A 25 -26.33 -15.88 37.35
C ARG A 25 -25.75 -14.82 36.42
N GLY A 26 -26.48 -13.85 35.87
CA GLY A 26 -27.63 -13.12 36.39
C GLY A 26 -27.18 -11.68 36.61
N PHE A 27 -27.82 -10.73 35.90
CA PHE A 27 -27.75 -9.28 36.09
C PHE A 27 -26.36 -8.65 35.78
N SER A 28 -26.22 -7.61 34.98
CA SER A 28 -26.98 -6.38 34.97
C SER A 28 -26.77 -5.68 33.63
N THR A 29 -27.86 -5.12 33.10
CA THR A 29 -27.84 -3.98 32.19
C THR A 29 -27.02 -2.85 32.83
N THR A 30 -25.71 -2.78 32.57
CA THR A 30 -24.93 -1.61 32.96
C THR A 30 -25.23 -0.50 31.96
N CYS A 31 -26.22 0.28 32.37
CA CYS A 31 -26.49 1.67 32.04
C CYS A 31 -25.42 2.32 31.16
N THR A 32 -25.89 2.86 30.04
CA THR A 32 -25.66 4.25 29.63
C THR A 32 -24.78 5.06 30.60
N LEU A 33 -23.47 4.84 30.55
CA LEU A 33 -22.45 5.78 30.95
C LEU A 33 -21.94 6.28 29.59
N PHE A 34 -22.62 7.23 28.93
CA PHE A 34 -22.42 8.66 29.23
C PHE A 34 -21.08 8.88 29.94
N GLY A 35 -20.01 8.43 29.30
CA GLY A 35 -18.65 8.78 29.62
C GLY A 35 -18.56 10.29 29.53
N LEU A 36 -18.63 10.90 30.70
CA LEU A 36 -18.35 12.28 31.03
C LEU A 36 -16.89 12.61 30.66
N GLU A 37 -16.53 12.46 29.39
CA GLU A 37 -15.41 13.22 28.84
C GLU A 37 -15.84 14.67 28.90
N GLN A 38 -15.23 15.36 29.86
CA GLN A 38 -15.37 16.78 30.13
C GLN A 38 -15.59 17.57 28.85
N LEU A 39 -16.57 18.49 28.92
CA LEU A 39 -16.78 19.61 28.00
C LEU A 39 -15.58 20.59 27.94
N GLN A 40 -14.35 20.12 28.13
CA GLN A 40 -13.13 20.93 28.14
C GLN A 40 -12.44 20.98 26.76
N ASP A 41 -12.76 20.08 25.83
CA ASP A 41 -12.13 20.03 24.50
C ASP A 41 -12.95 20.71 23.38
N VAL A 42 -13.89 21.60 23.71
CA VAL A 42 -14.48 22.45 22.67
C VAL A 42 -13.48 23.58 22.36
N PRO A 43 -12.94 23.66 21.13
CA PRO A 43 -12.03 24.74 20.77
C PRO A 43 -12.73 26.09 20.93
N THR A 44 -12.21 26.91 21.84
CA THR A 44 -12.74 28.25 22.08
C THR A 44 -12.28 29.17 20.95
N SER A 45 -13.21 29.54 20.07
CA SER A 45 -12.95 30.49 18.97
C SER A 45 -12.37 31.81 19.51
N THR A 46 -11.18 32.16 19.03
CA THR A 46 -10.43 33.38 19.37
C THR A 46 -10.66 34.53 18.37
N SER A 47 -11.71 34.49 17.54
CA SER A 47 -11.82 35.40 16.37
C SER A 47 -12.36 36.82 16.64
N ARG A 48 -12.70 37.21 17.88
CA ARG A 48 -13.07 38.60 18.19
C ARG A 48 -11.93 39.33 18.90
N ARG A 49 -11.36 40.34 18.24
CA ARG A 49 -10.48 41.34 18.86
C ARG A 49 -11.23 41.97 20.05
N PRO A 50 -10.68 41.96 21.27
CA PRO A 50 -11.33 42.58 22.41
C PRO A 50 -11.24 44.10 22.29
N THR A 51 -12.36 44.76 22.01
CA THR A 51 -12.56 46.18 22.27
C THR A 51 -13.00 46.34 23.73
N GLY A 52 -12.04 46.65 24.62
CA GLY A 52 -12.35 46.96 26.01
C GLY A 52 -11.26 46.53 26.97
N LEU A 53 -10.92 47.42 27.89
CA LEU A 53 -9.96 47.17 28.97
C LEU A 53 -10.44 46.01 29.84
N HIS A 54 -9.51 45.08 30.10
CA HIS A 54 -9.44 44.20 31.27
C HIS A 54 -10.10 42.82 31.17
N ARG A 55 -9.25 41.77 31.10
CA ARG A 55 -9.05 40.71 32.13
C ARG A 55 -8.66 39.36 31.52
N GLY A 56 -7.36 39.20 31.20
CA GLY A 56 -6.68 37.90 31.02
C GLY A 56 -7.31 36.90 30.04
N PRO A 57 -6.69 35.73 29.81
CA PRO A 57 -7.32 34.64 29.09
C PRO A 57 -8.33 33.97 30.04
N GLY A 58 -9.45 34.64 30.30
CA GLY A 58 -10.59 34.06 31.00
C GLY A 58 -11.22 32.98 30.14
N LYS A 59 -11.30 31.75 30.67
CA LYS A 59 -12.01 30.61 30.07
C LYS A 59 -13.37 31.09 29.54
N ARG A 60 -13.56 31.11 28.22
CA ARG A 60 -14.89 31.27 27.63
C ARG A 60 -15.75 30.10 28.11
N GLN A 61 -16.88 30.38 28.75
CA GLN A 61 -17.92 29.38 28.93
C GLN A 61 -18.51 29.07 27.55
N THR A 62 -18.42 27.82 27.13
CA THR A 62 -19.08 27.32 25.93
C THR A 62 -20.59 27.34 26.15
N SER A 63 -21.34 27.88 25.19
CA SER A 63 -22.80 27.84 25.27
C SER A 63 -23.30 26.39 25.15
N GLU A 64 -24.42 26.07 25.78
CA GLU A 64 -25.02 24.73 25.66
C GLU A 64 -25.29 24.33 24.20
N ARG A 65 -25.59 25.32 23.34
CA ARG A 65 -25.80 25.13 21.90
C ARG A 65 -24.52 24.75 21.16
N GLU A 66 -23.40 25.42 21.43
CA GLU A 66 -22.09 25.06 20.85
C GLU A 66 -21.62 23.69 21.35
N ALA A 67 -21.82 23.41 22.64
CA ALA A 67 -21.55 22.11 23.23
C ALA A 67 -22.37 20.97 22.58
N ALA A 68 -23.65 21.22 22.32
CA ALA A 68 -24.53 20.26 21.63
C ALA A 68 -24.10 20.05 20.17
N GLN A 69 -23.72 21.12 19.46
CA GLN A 69 -23.24 21.03 18.08
C GLN A 69 -21.91 20.27 17.99
N TYR A 70 -20.97 20.54 18.90
CA TYR A 70 -19.71 19.79 18.98
C TYR A 70 -19.93 18.31 19.30
N LYS A 71 -20.80 18.00 20.27
CA LYS A 71 -21.20 16.62 20.58
C LYS A 71 -21.86 15.92 19.38
N PHE A 72 -22.68 16.64 18.61
CA PHE A 72 -23.29 16.11 17.39
C PHE A 72 -22.24 15.81 16.32
N ILE A 73 -21.34 16.74 16.02
CA ILE A 73 -20.26 16.55 15.05
C ILE A 73 -19.36 15.40 15.46
N ARG A 74 -18.90 15.37 16.72
CA ARG A 74 -18.04 14.28 17.23
C ARG A 74 -18.75 12.93 17.19
N ARG A 75 -20.05 12.88 17.51
CA ARG A 75 -20.86 11.65 17.38
C ARG A 75 -21.01 11.23 15.92
N TRP A 76 -21.27 12.17 15.03
CA TRP A 76 -21.39 11.92 13.59
C TRP A 76 -20.06 11.43 13.01
N GLU A 77 -18.93 12.07 13.35
CA GLU A 77 -17.59 11.63 12.97
C GLU A 77 -17.29 10.21 13.46
N LEU A 78 -17.64 9.89 14.71
CA LEU A 78 -17.45 8.55 15.27
C LEU A 78 -18.35 7.50 14.61
N GLN A 79 -19.62 7.82 14.35
CA GLN A 79 -20.56 6.90 13.68
C GLN A 79 -20.16 6.65 12.24
N MET A 80 -19.78 7.72 11.53
CA MET A 80 -19.34 7.63 10.16
C MET A 80 -18.01 6.89 10.06
N ARG A 81 -17.13 6.97 11.06
CA ARG A 81 -15.79 6.36 11.04
C ARG A 81 -15.82 4.88 10.64
N ASP A 82 -16.78 4.12 11.16
CA ASP A 82 -16.94 2.70 10.83
C ASP A 82 -17.40 2.50 9.38
N GLU A 83 -18.22 3.41 8.85
CA GLU A 83 -18.62 3.42 7.43
C GLU A 83 -17.46 3.82 6.51
N TRP A 84 -16.65 4.80 6.88
CA TRP A 84 -15.45 5.22 6.13
C TRP A 84 -14.37 4.13 6.11
N ASP A 85 -14.10 3.47 7.25
CA ASP A 85 -13.10 2.38 7.33
C ASP A 85 -13.52 1.17 6.45
N GLN A 86 -14.83 0.91 6.27
CA GLN A 86 -15.30 -0.13 5.35
C GLN A 86 -15.09 0.21 3.88
N LEU A 87 -15.09 1.50 3.54
CA LEU A 87 -14.89 2.03 2.19
C LEU A 87 -13.42 2.27 1.84
N GLU A 88 -12.50 2.14 2.81
CA GLU A 88 -11.08 2.30 2.54
C GLU A 88 -10.60 1.18 1.60
N PRO A 89 -10.02 1.51 0.42
CA PRO A 89 -9.63 0.51 -0.57
C PRO A 89 -8.49 -0.39 -0.07
N PHE A 90 -7.70 0.10 0.90
CA PHE A 90 -6.53 -0.60 1.43
C PHE A 90 -6.83 -1.23 2.80
N LYS A 91 -7.29 -2.49 2.82
CA LYS A 91 -7.52 -3.24 4.06
C LYS A 91 -6.30 -4.10 4.42
N GLY A 92 -5.97 -4.17 5.70
CA GLY A 92 -4.90 -5.03 6.24
C GLY A 92 -3.50 -4.42 6.26
N LEU A 93 -3.30 -3.21 5.71
CA LEU A 93 -2.03 -2.49 5.85
C LEU A 93 -1.86 -1.95 7.28
N PRO A 94 -0.63 -1.90 7.83
CA PRO A 94 -0.37 -1.24 9.09
C PRO A 94 -0.76 0.24 9.02
N LYS A 95 -1.47 0.73 10.03
CA LYS A 95 -1.87 2.15 10.10
C LYS A 95 -0.61 3.01 10.27
N PRO A 96 -0.44 4.09 9.47
CA PRO A 96 0.69 5.00 9.61
C PRO A 96 0.66 5.71 10.96
N LYS A 97 1.82 6.17 11.43
CA LYS A 97 1.92 6.91 12.68
C LYS A 97 1.18 8.24 12.58
N ARG A 98 0.23 8.47 13.50
CA ARG A 98 -0.64 9.66 13.52
C ARG A 98 0.00 10.81 14.32
N GLN A 99 1.04 11.42 13.75
CA GLN A 99 1.66 12.62 14.29
C GLN A 99 1.30 13.84 13.47
N PHE A 100 1.36 15.01 14.10
CA PHE A 100 1.43 16.26 13.35
C PHE A 100 2.71 16.25 12.52
N GLY A 101 2.62 16.48 11.21
CA GLY A 101 3.76 16.45 10.29
C GLY A 101 3.88 15.17 9.46
N ASN A 102 3.21 14.08 9.86
CA ASN A 102 3.22 12.82 9.12
C ASN A 102 2.02 12.67 8.18
N GLU A 103 1.44 13.78 7.73
CA GLU A 103 0.28 13.79 6.83
C GLU A 103 0.57 13.04 5.51
N ALA A 104 1.82 13.07 5.05
CA ALA A 104 2.21 12.38 3.83
C ALA A 104 1.97 10.86 3.91
N ALA A 105 2.09 10.26 5.10
CA ALA A 105 1.84 8.83 5.28
C ALA A 105 0.33 8.49 5.33
N GLU A 106 -0.52 9.44 5.72
CA GLU A 106 -1.98 9.26 5.76
C GLU A 106 -2.62 9.44 4.36
N VAL A 107 -2.02 10.30 3.53
CA VAL A 107 -2.42 10.57 2.13
C VAL A 107 -2.22 9.33 1.25
N ILE A 108 -3.13 9.15 0.29
CA ILE A 108 -3.02 8.12 -0.75
C ILE A 108 -2.09 8.65 -1.85
N TRP A 109 -1.08 7.86 -2.22
CA TRP A 109 -0.04 8.23 -3.18
C TRP A 109 -0.27 7.58 -4.53
N PRO A 110 -0.54 8.36 -5.60
CA PRO A 110 -0.56 7.83 -6.94
C PRO A 110 0.80 7.25 -7.32
N TYR A 111 0.80 6.06 -7.90
CA TYR A 111 2.02 5.38 -8.30
C TYR A 111 2.85 6.21 -9.31
N ALA A 112 2.21 7.04 -10.13
CA ALA A 112 2.90 7.98 -11.02
C ALA A 112 3.84 8.95 -10.28
N LEU A 113 3.40 9.54 -9.16
CA LEU A 113 4.24 10.46 -8.38
C LEU A 113 5.45 9.75 -7.77
N LEU A 114 5.26 8.49 -7.35
CA LEU A 114 6.34 7.65 -6.83
C LEU A 114 7.33 7.30 -7.94
N LEU A 115 6.87 6.98 -9.15
CA LEU A 115 7.73 6.72 -10.31
C LEU A 115 8.48 7.96 -10.81
N GLU A 116 7.91 9.17 -10.67
CA GLU A 116 8.62 10.41 -10.96
C GLU A 116 9.75 10.68 -9.95
N ARG A 117 9.55 10.28 -8.68
CA ARG A 117 10.44 10.61 -7.56
C ARG A 117 11.20 9.39 -7.09
N VAL A 118 12.07 8.84 -7.93
CA VAL A 118 12.89 7.68 -7.57
C VAL A 118 14.15 8.13 -6.84
N VAL A 119 14.13 8.03 -5.51
CA VAL A 119 15.30 8.34 -4.66
C VAL A 119 15.89 7.05 -4.10
N LYS A 120 17.18 6.83 -4.34
CA LYS A 120 17.94 5.72 -3.73
C LYS A 120 18.91 6.27 -2.70
N VAL A 121 18.87 5.71 -1.50
CA VAL A 121 19.81 6.04 -0.41
C VAL A 121 20.63 4.80 -0.05
N HIS A 122 21.75 4.98 0.66
CA HIS A 122 22.58 3.86 1.08
C HIS A 122 21.76 2.88 1.96
N PRO A 123 21.75 1.56 1.68
CA PRO A 123 20.84 0.61 2.35
C PRO A 123 21.14 0.42 3.84
N PHE A 124 22.35 0.76 4.29
CA PHE A 124 22.66 0.81 5.74
C PHE A 124 21.98 1.97 6.48
N THR A 125 21.33 2.90 5.77
CA THR A 125 20.47 3.91 6.40
C THR A 125 19.26 3.21 7.02
N LYS A 126 19.02 3.43 8.31
CA LYS A 126 17.94 2.79 9.05
C LYS A 126 16.66 3.59 9.03
N SER A 127 16.77 4.86 9.42
CA SER A 127 15.63 5.76 9.60
C SER A 127 16.02 7.19 9.27
N ILE A 128 15.09 7.95 8.71
CA ILE A 128 15.21 9.37 8.39
C ILE A 128 14.04 10.09 9.08
N TYR A 129 14.34 11.00 9.99
CA TYR A 129 13.32 11.78 10.69
C TYR A 129 13.48 13.26 10.34
N VAL A 130 12.42 13.90 9.85
CA VAL A 130 12.40 15.34 9.59
C VAL A 130 11.61 16.04 10.70
N TYR A 131 12.28 16.91 11.44
CA TYR A 131 11.67 17.70 12.50
C TYR A 131 11.61 19.16 12.09
N TYR A 132 10.43 19.77 12.14
CA TYR A 132 10.23 21.18 11.85
C TYR A 132 9.22 21.81 12.81
N ALA A 133 9.36 23.10 13.10
CA ALA A 133 8.44 23.80 13.98
C ALA A 133 7.14 24.22 13.27
N GLN A 134 6.06 24.34 14.03
CA GLN A 134 4.80 24.92 13.55
C GLN A 134 4.94 26.43 13.28
N ARG A 135 5.73 27.14 14.09
CA ARG A 135 5.85 28.60 14.03
C ARG A 135 7.31 29.05 14.07
N GLN A 136 7.60 30.12 13.33
CA GLN A 136 8.94 30.71 13.21
C GLN A 136 8.85 32.21 13.46
N SER A 137 9.85 32.77 14.14
CA SER A 137 9.97 34.20 14.41
C SER A 137 10.54 34.96 13.22
N THR A 138 11.56 34.42 12.56
CA THR A 138 12.25 35.08 11.44
C THR A 138 11.71 34.62 10.09
N ALA A 139 11.79 35.51 9.09
CA ALA A 139 11.44 35.18 7.70
C ALA A 139 12.31 34.04 7.15
N ARG A 140 13.61 34.04 7.49
CA ARG A 140 14.55 32.97 7.16
C ARG A 140 14.15 31.63 7.80
N GLY A 141 13.79 31.63 9.09
CA GLY A 141 13.31 30.43 9.76
C GLY A 141 12.02 29.90 9.13
N LYS A 142 11.09 30.80 8.77
CA LYS A 142 9.85 30.43 8.08
C LYS A 142 10.13 29.76 6.72
N LEU A 143 11.06 30.32 5.94
CA LEU A 143 11.52 29.73 4.69
C LEU A 143 12.14 28.35 4.91
N ALA A 144 13.02 28.20 5.92
CA ALA A 144 13.62 26.90 6.25
C ALA A 144 12.55 25.85 6.60
N ALA A 145 11.54 26.21 7.40
CA ALA A 145 10.44 25.31 7.77
C ALA A 145 9.53 24.97 6.58
N GLU A 146 9.32 25.90 5.64
CA GLU A 146 8.59 25.65 4.41
C GLU A 146 9.33 24.68 3.49
N ILE A 147 10.65 24.83 3.35
CA ILE A 147 11.51 23.90 2.60
C ILE A 147 11.49 22.51 3.26
N ALA A 148 11.67 22.44 4.59
CA ALA A 148 11.63 21.17 5.32
C ALA A 148 10.30 20.44 5.17
N ARG A 149 9.18 21.18 5.25
CA ARG A 149 7.83 20.63 5.03
C ARG A 149 7.62 20.16 3.60
N SER A 150 8.10 20.92 2.62
CA SER A 150 7.98 20.57 1.19
C SER A 150 8.81 19.34 0.87
N PHE A 151 10.07 19.29 1.33
CA PHE A 151 10.92 18.09 1.29
C PHE A 151 10.25 16.88 1.94
N ALA A 152 9.69 17.05 3.14
CA ALA A 152 8.99 15.98 3.85
C ALA A 152 7.81 15.42 3.04
N ARG A 153 7.00 16.30 2.46
CA ARG A 153 5.82 15.92 1.68
C ARG A 153 6.16 15.37 0.31
N GLU A 154 7.24 15.81 -0.31
CA GLU A 154 7.59 15.43 -1.68
C GLU A 154 8.45 14.18 -1.74
N PHE A 155 9.43 14.02 -0.84
CA PHE A 155 10.50 13.02 -1.00
C PHE A 155 10.56 11.96 0.10
N LEU A 156 9.95 12.12 1.28
CA LEU A 156 10.03 11.07 2.32
C LEU A 156 9.31 9.78 1.91
N ILE A 157 8.05 9.88 1.48
CA ILE A 157 7.29 8.68 1.08
C ILE A 157 7.94 8.00 -0.13
N PRO A 158 8.40 8.71 -1.18
CA PRO A 158 9.18 8.06 -2.22
C PRO A 158 10.49 7.41 -1.74
N ILE A 159 11.22 8.00 -0.79
CA ILE A 159 12.40 7.35 -0.19
C ILE A 159 12.02 6.02 0.45
N THR A 160 11.01 5.98 1.32
CA THR A 160 10.57 4.70 1.93
C THR A 160 10.01 3.74 0.89
N PHE A 161 9.26 4.23 -0.10
CA PHE A 161 8.70 3.38 -1.15
C PHE A 161 9.79 2.65 -1.96
N HIS A 162 10.82 3.39 -2.41
CA HIS A 162 11.92 2.85 -3.24
C HIS A 162 13.05 2.19 -2.44
N ASN A 163 13.13 2.45 -1.14
CA ASN A 163 14.08 1.80 -0.22
C ASN A 163 13.27 1.10 0.86
N SER A 164 12.84 -0.14 0.58
CA SER A 164 11.90 -0.88 1.44
C SER A 164 12.40 -1.08 2.87
N GLN A 165 13.70 -0.94 3.13
CA GLN A 165 14.29 -1.06 4.46
C GLN A 165 14.43 0.27 5.21
N VAL A 166 14.20 1.43 4.59
CA VAL A 166 14.35 2.74 5.23
C VAL A 166 13.02 3.21 5.80
N TYR A 167 12.99 3.52 7.09
CA TYR A 167 11.83 4.11 7.74
C TYR A 167 11.91 5.65 7.71
N THR A 168 10.97 6.31 7.04
CA THR A 168 10.88 7.77 7.04
C THR A 168 9.73 8.26 7.91
N GLU A 169 9.93 9.38 8.60
CA GLU A 169 8.90 10.03 9.40
C GLU A 169 9.13 11.54 9.42
N ALA A 170 8.04 12.30 9.46
CA ALA A 170 8.08 13.75 9.64
C ALA A 170 7.23 14.14 10.85
N GLU A 171 7.76 15.05 11.66
CA GLU A 171 7.08 15.54 12.86
C GLU A 171 7.14 17.07 12.92
N MET A 172 5.97 17.67 13.12
CA MET A 172 5.78 19.09 13.33
C MET A 172 5.69 19.37 14.84
N LEU A 173 6.68 20.10 15.35
CA LEU A 173 6.79 20.45 16.76
C LEU A 173 5.97 21.72 17.06
N LEU A 174 5.17 21.70 18.14
CA LEU A 174 4.35 22.83 18.60
C LEU A 174 5.17 23.88 19.37
N GLU A 175 6.34 24.22 18.84
CA GLU A 175 7.29 25.16 19.43
C GLU A 175 7.72 26.24 18.43
N TYR A 176 8.40 27.28 18.93
CA TYR A 176 9.13 28.21 18.08
C TYR A 176 10.53 27.67 17.83
N SER A 177 10.89 27.47 16.57
CA SER A 177 12.26 27.12 16.17
C SER A 177 12.55 27.69 14.80
N GLU A 178 13.77 28.15 14.57
CA GLU A 178 14.21 28.71 13.28
C GLU A 178 14.97 27.71 12.42
N THR A 179 15.40 26.60 13.01
CA THR A 179 16.27 25.63 12.36
C THR A 179 15.59 24.27 12.39
N PRO A 180 14.84 23.88 11.34
CA PRO A 180 14.45 22.49 11.15
C PRO A 180 15.67 21.60 10.98
N TRP A 181 15.54 20.31 11.29
CA TRP A 181 16.63 19.36 11.12
C TRP A 181 16.15 17.98 10.66
N VAL A 182 17.07 17.24 10.04
CA VAL A 182 16.90 15.85 9.63
C VAL A 182 17.83 14.98 10.47
N VAL A 183 17.30 13.91 11.06
CA VAL A 183 18.09 12.91 11.81
C VAL A 183 18.21 11.64 10.97
N LEU A 184 19.45 11.23 10.70
CA LEU A 184 19.79 10.03 9.93
C LEU A 184 20.36 8.97 10.87
N HIS A 185 19.70 7.81 10.92
CA HIS A 185 20.18 6.63 11.65
C HIS A 185 20.74 5.58 10.70
N SER A 186 21.61 4.71 11.21
CA SER A 186 22.15 3.54 10.51
C SER A 186 21.67 2.23 11.12
N LEU A 187 21.86 1.13 10.39
CA LEU A 187 21.64 -0.23 10.88
C LEU A 187 22.63 -0.63 11.97
N ASP A 188 23.82 -0.05 11.94
CA ASP A 188 24.79 -0.16 13.03
C ASP A 188 24.29 0.64 14.24
N ASN A 189 24.01 -0.06 15.34
CA ASN A 189 23.53 0.52 16.59
C ASN A 189 24.63 1.27 17.36
N GLY A 190 25.91 1.00 17.08
CA GLY A 190 27.03 1.71 17.69
C GLY A 190 27.29 3.08 17.05
N GLN A 191 26.77 3.30 15.84
CA GLN A 191 26.99 4.50 15.08
C GLN A 191 26.05 5.63 15.54
N LYS A 192 26.65 6.79 15.85
CA LYS A 192 25.89 7.97 16.29
C LYS A 192 25.03 8.51 15.14
N PRO A 193 23.74 8.86 15.39
CA PRO A 193 22.92 9.46 14.36
C PRO A 193 23.51 10.79 13.88
N ARG A 194 23.44 11.03 12.58
CA ARG A 194 23.86 12.31 11.97
C ARG A 194 22.68 13.27 11.94
N ILE A 195 22.96 14.53 12.23
CA ILE A 195 21.97 15.61 12.23
C ILE A 195 22.34 16.57 11.12
N LEU A 196 21.40 16.84 10.22
CA LEU A 196 21.53 17.80 9.12
C LEU A 196 20.57 18.95 9.36
N PRO A 197 21.04 20.18 9.62
CA PRO A 197 20.18 21.35 9.74
C PRO A 197 19.69 21.79 8.36
N VAL A 198 18.49 22.37 8.29
CA VAL A 198 17.99 23.00 7.06
C VAL A 198 18.50 24.44 7.01
N ALA A 199 19.48 24.70 6.15
CA ALA A 199 20.16 25.99 6.04
C ALA A 199 19.89 26.64 4.67
N PRO A 200 18.75 27.34 4.49
CA PRO A 200 18.41 27.92 3.19
C PRO A 200 19.41 29.00 2.75
N VAL A 201 19.70 29.05 1.46
CA VAL A 201 20.46 30.14 0.84
C VAL A 201 19.50 31.26 0.44
N GLU A 202 19.89 32.51 0.64
CA GLU A 202 19.05 33.65 0.24
C GLU A 202 18.84 33.66 -1.28
N GLY A 203 17.60 33.89 -1.73
CA GLY A 203 17.25 34.04 -3.15
C GLY A 203 17.09 32.74 -3.95
N THR A 204 17.21 31.56 -3.34
CA THR A 204 16.92 30.30 -4.05
C THR A 204 15.41 30.03 -4.12
N PRO A 205 14.90 29.56 -5.26
CA PRO A 205 13.50 29.16 -5.35
C PRO A 205 13.27 27.86 -4.55
N ALA A 206 12.05 27.69 -4.03
CA ALA A 206 11.70 26.58 -3.13
C ALA A 206 12.05 25.19 -3.68
N HIS A 207 11.79 24.94 -4.98
CA HIS A 207 12.10 23.65 -5.62
C HIS A 207 13.61 23.34 -5.57
N THR A 208 14.47 24.30 -5.93
CA THR A 208 15.93 24.13 -5.86
C THR A 208 16.40 23.94 -4.42
N ALA A 209 15.80 24.64 -3.46
CA ALA A 209 16.15 24.48 -2.05
C ALA A 209 15.77 23.09 -1.51
N VAL A 210 14.64 22.52 -1.98
CA VAL A 210 14.23 21.14 -1.65
C VAL A 210 15.17 20.13 -2.29
N GLU A 211 15.56 20.32 -3.56
CA GLU A 211 16.53 19.46 -4.25
C GLU A 211 17.92 19.51 -3.59
N GLN A 212 18.35 20.68 -3.13
CA GLN A 212 19.59 20.84 -2.35
C GLN A 212 19.52 20.07 -1.04
N LEU A 213 18.43 20.22 -0.28
CA LEU A 213 18.23 19.46 0.95
C LEU A 213 18.19 17.94 0.69
N LEU A 214 17.55 17.51 -0.40
CA LEU A 214 17.57 16.10 -0.81
C LEU A 214 18.99 15.62 -1.10
N ALA A 215 19.78 16.40 -1.85
CA ALA A 215 21.18 16.06 -2.13
C ALA A 215 22.02 15.97 -0.85
N GLU A 216 21.85 16.90 0.09
CA GLU A 216 22.52 16.88 1.40
C GLU A 216 22.13 15.65 2.22
N VAL A 217 20.85 15.28 2.24
CA VAL A 217 20.35 14.08 2.93
C VAL A 217 20.94 12.82 2.31
N VAL A 218 20.95 12.70 0.97
CA VAL A 218 21.53 11.54 0.26
C VAL A 218 23.03 11.43 0.54
N GLN A 219 23.79 12.52 0.44
CA GLN A 219 25.22 12.55 0.80
C GLN A 219 25.44 12.22 2.28
N GLY A 220 24.55 12.70 3.15
CA GLY A 220 24.53 12.38 4.58
C GLY A 220 24.37 10.88 4.84
N CYS A 221 23.43 10.24 4.14
CA CYS A 221 23.16 8.80 4.17
C CYS A 221 24.32 7.98 3.60
N GLU A 222 24.92 8.41 2.49
CA GLU A 222 26.07 7.73 1.86
C GLU A 222 27.28 7.74 2.80
N ALA A 223 27.65 8.90 3.32
CA ALA A 223 28.77 9.00 4.26
C ALA A 223 28.47 8.27 5.58
N LEU A 224 27.22 8.25 6.06
CA LEU A 224 26.82 7.45 7.21
C LEU A 224 26.99 5.95 6.91
N GLY A 225 26.55 5.49 5.75
CA GLY A 225 26.70 4.11 5.28
C GLY A 225 28.15 3.68 5.14
N ALA A 226 28.99 4.54 4.54
CA ALA A 226 30.43 4.30 4.38
C ALA A 226 31.18 4.26 5.72
N SER A 227 30.67 4.96 6.75
CA SER A 227 31.27 4.99 8.09
C SER A 227 30.88 3.81 9.00
N VAL A 228 30.04 2.89 8.52
CA VAL A 228 29.63 1.69 9.29
C VAL A 228 30.85 0.79 9.51
N ALA A 229 31.14 0.47 10.78
CA ALA A 229 32.36 -0.23 11.16
C ALA A 229 32.38 -1.70 10.70
N ASP A 230 31.24 -2.41 10.81
CA ASP A 230 31.09 -3.80 10.39
C ASP A 230 30.03 -3.94 9.28
N PRO A 231 30.43 -3.85 8.00
CA PRO A 231 29.51 -3.94 6.87
C PRO A 231 28.90 -5.35 6.72
N VAL A 232 29.56 -6.41 7.18
CA VAL A 232 29.03 -7.79 7.08
C VAL A 232 27.88 -7.98 8.06
N THR A 233 28.06 -7.54 9.30
CA THR A 233 26.98 -7.54 10.30
C THR A 233 25.84 -6.61 9.88
N ALA A 234 26.14 -5.41 9.36
CA ALA A 234 25.11 -4.50 8.86
C ALA A 234 24.30 -5.11 7.70
N THR A 235 24.95 -5.87 6.80
CA THR A 235 24.26 -6.60 5.72
C THR A 235 23.37 -7.72 6.25
N ARG A 236 23.82 -8.47 7.28
CA ARG A 236 22.97 -9.47 7.94
C ARG A 236 21.76 -8.82 8.59
N VAL A 237 21.95 -7.70 9.30
CA VAL A 237 20.85 -6.94 9.89
C VAL A 237 19.88 -6.43 8.81
N LEU A 238 20.39 -5.98 7.65
CA LEU A 238 19.57 -5.56 6.52
C LEU A 238 18.69 -6.72 6.00
N ASN A 239 19.25 -7.91 5.85
CA ASN A 239 18.53 -9.09 5.33
C ASN A 239 17.44 -9.57 6.30
N GLU A 240 17.69 -9.51 7.60
CA GLU A 240 16.71 -9.89 8.65
C GLU A 240 15.66 -8.80 8.92
N ARG A 241 15.85 -7.59 8.38
CA ARG A 241 14.96 -6.46 8.66
C ARG A 241 13.67 -6.56 7.85
N PRO A 242 12.49 -6.40 8.48
CA PRO A 242 11.23 -6.36 7.76
C PRO A 242 11.11 -5.09 6.89
N LEU A 243 10.22 -5.15 5.90
CA LEU A 243 9.90 -4.02 5.05
C LEU A 243 9.24 -2.90 5.88
N GLN A 244 9.82 -1.70 5.81
CA GLN A 244 9.33 -0.50 6.49
C GLN A 244 8.28 0.26 5.68
N ASN A 245 8.14 -0.04 4.40
CA ASN A 245 7.22 0.64 3.48
C ASN A 245 5.79 0.05 3.46
N GLN A 246 5.47 -0.86 4.38
CA GLN A 246 4.17 -1.54 4.41
C GLN A 246 2.99 -0.61 4.73
N TYR A 247 3.24 0.54 5.38
CA TYR A 247 2.19 1.50 5.72
C TYR A 247 1.82 2.43 4.55
N VAL A 248 2.58 2.41 3.46
CA VAL A 248 2.38 3.34 2.33
C VAL A 248 1.10 2.97 1.58
N ARG A 249 0.21 3.95 1.45
CA ARG A 249 -1.08 3.82 0.77
C ARG A 249 -0.93 4.13 -0.71
N VAL A 250 -0.48 3.16 -1.50
CA VAL A 250 -0.18 3.34 -2.92
C VAL A 250 -1.42 3.11 -3.79
N ASP A 251 -1.73 4.06 -4.66
CA ASP A 251 -2.76 3.95 -5.69
C ASP A 251 -2.14 3.56 -7.05
N TYR A 252 -2.31 2.29 -7.43
CA TYR A 252 -1.86 1.75 -8.72
C TYR A 252 -2.91 2.02 -9.80
N GLN A 253 -2.66 3.03 -10.64
CA GLN A 253 -3.65 3.56 -11.57
C GLN A 253 -3.87 2.67 -12.82
N TRP A 254 -2.87 2.62 -13.72
CA TRP A 254 -2.91 1.82 -14.97
C TRP A 254 -1.71 0.88 -15.12
N PHE A 255 -0.80 0.88 -14.16
CA PHE A 255 0.41 0.09 -14.20
C PHE A 255 0.16 -1.39 -13.85
N GLY A 256 -0.97 -1.69 -13.22
CA GLY A 256 -1.29 -3.00 -12.67
C GLY A 256 -1.10 -3.06 -11.16
N ASP A 257 -1.92 -3.89 -10.51
CA ASP A 257 -1.94 -4.03 -9.05
C ASP A 257 -0.87 -5.00 -8.54
N THR A 258 -0.66 -6.09 -9.26
CA THR A 258 0.34 -7.11 -8.97
C THR A 258 1.71 -6.70 -9.51
N PRO A 259 2.82 -7.16 -8.89
CA PRO A 259 4.15 -7.00 -9.47
C PRO A 259 4.27 -7.57 -10.89
N ASP A 260 3.53 -8.63 -11.20
CA ASP A 260 3.51 -9.30 -12.50
C ASP A 260 2.94 -8.40 -13.60
N GLU A 261 1.82 -7.71 -13.32
CA GLU A 261 1.25 -6.74 -14.26
C GLU A 261 2.17 -5.54 -14.47
N ARG A 262 2.73 -5.01 -13.38
CA ARG A 262 3.67 -3.87 -13.44
C ARG A 262 4.93 -4.19 -14.23
N ALA A 263 5.41 -5.42 -14.15
CA ALA A 263 6.59 -5.90 -14.87
C ALA A 263 6.24 -6.69 -16.14
N SER A 264 4.99 -6.65 -16.62
CA SER A 264 4.54 -7.42 -17.79
C SER A 264 5.30 -7.10 -19.08
N HIS A 265 5.86 -5.89 -19.16
CA HIS A 265 6.69 -5.42 -20.27
C HIS A 265 8.17 -5.83 -20.16
N LEU A 266 8.56 -6.55 -19.09
CA LEU A 266 9.91 -7.01 -18.81
C LEU A 266 9.95 -8.54 -18.71
N VAL A 267 11.13 -9.12 -18.94
CA VAL A 267 11.38 -10.54 -18.65
C VAL A 267 12.01 -10.65 -17.27
N ARG A 268 11.44 -11.49 -16.40
CA ARG A 268 11.95 -11.78 -15.06
C ARG A 268 12.63 -13.14 -15.03
N TRP A 269 13.96 -13.13 -14.92
CA TRP A 269 14.77 -14.35 -14.85
C TRP A 269 14.97 -14.84 -13.42
N GLU A 270 14.73 -13.97 -12.45
CA GLU A 270 14.75 -14.17 -11.01
C GLU A 270 13.51 -14.95 -10.49
N PHE A 271 13.16 -16.06 -11.14
CA PHE A 271 12.09 -16.93 -10.69
C PHE A 271 12.61 -18.07 -9.81
N GLU A 272 11.84 -18.42 -8.79
CA GLU A 272 12.12 -19.58 -7.94
C GLU A 272 11.36 -20.81 -8.48
N PRO A 273 12.03 -21.92 -8.84
CA PRO A 273 11.38 -23.13 -9.37
C PRO A 273 10.22 -23.64 -8.52
N GLU A 274 10.36 -23.60 -7.19
CA GLU A 274 9.33 -24.06 -6.24
C GLU A 274 8.07 -23.19 -6.20
N GLN A 275 8.19 -21.92 -6.63
CA GLN A 275 7.09 -20.95 -6.67
C GLN A 275 6.36 -21.01 -8.02
N ILE A 276 7.08 -21.24 -9.13
CA ILE A 276 6.48 -21.31 -10.47
C ILE A 276 5.81 -22.66 -10.77
N GLU A 277 6.24 -23.75 -10.12
CA GLU A 277 5.69 -25.09 -10.37
C GLU A 277 4.20 -25.16 -9.96
N PRO A 278 3.25 -25.38 -10.90
CA PRO A 278 1.84 -25.36 -10.54
C PRO A 278 1.47 -26.54 -9.63
N LYS A 279 0.97 -26.23 -8.43
CA LYS A 279 0.61 -27.20 -7.37
C LYS A 279 -0.85 -27.65 -7.48
N ILE A 280 -1.22 -28.17 -8.66
CA ILE A 280 -2.59 -28.65 -8.96
C ILE A 280 -2.58 -30.06 -9.53
N ARG A 281 -3.67 -30.80 -9.31
CA ARG A 281 -3.89 -32.10 -9.93
C ARG A 281 -3.93 -31.94 -11.45
N HIS A 282 -3.22 -32.79 -12.20
CA HIS A 282 -3.09 -32.69 -13.66
C HIS A 282 -2.53 -31.35 -14.15
N ARG A 283 -1.51 -30.79 -13.46
CA ARG A 283 -0.84 -29.54 -13.86
C ARG A 283 -0.46 -29.45 -15.34
N THR A 284 0.06 -30.53 -15.92
CA THR A 284 0.46 -30.56 -17.34
C THR A 284 -0.73 -30.31 -18.26
N ARG A 285 -1.88 -30.93 -17.98
CA ARG A 285 -3.12 -30.67 -18.72
C ARG A 285 -3.53 -29.20 -18.62
N HIS A 286 -3.54 -28.61 -17.42
CA HIS A 286 -3.92 -27.22 -17.24
C HIS A 286 -2.99 -26.26 -17.98
N VAL A 287 -1.67 -26.50 -17.92
CA VAL A 287 -0.67 -25.68 -18.62
C VAL A 287 -0.84 -25.77 -20.14
N LEU A 288 -1.07 -26.97 -20.68
CA LEU A 288 -1.34 -27.18 -22.11
C LEU A 288 -2.65 -26.48 -22.53
N ASP A 289 -3.70 -26.59 -21.72
CA ASP A 289 -4.99 -25.92 -21.93
C ASP A 289 -4.85 -24.38 -21.89
N TRP A 290 -3.95 -23.82 -21.06
CA TRP A 290 -3.70 -22.37 -21.00
C TRP A 290 -2.90 -21.83 -22.19
N LEU A 291 -1.92 -22.61 -22.67
CA LEU A 291 -1.02 -22.20 -23.75
C LEU A 291 -1.52 -22.59 -25.15
N ASN A 292 -2.62 -23.35 -25.24
CA ASN A 292 -3.12 -23.95 -26.48
C ASN A 292 -2.05 -24.74 -27.25
N TYR A 293 -1.17 -25.40 -26.51
CA TYR A 293 -0.16 -26.31 -27.04
C TYR A 293 -0.59 -27.75 -26.72
N ASP A 294 -0.52 -28.66 -27.68
CA ASP A 294 -1.07 -30.01 -27.54
C ASP A 294 -0.12 -30.99 -26.81
N GLY A 295 1.16 -30.65 -26.65
CA GLY A 295 2.15 -31.51 -26.02
C GLY A 295 2.43 -32.79 -26.80
N ASN A 296 2.23 -32.80 -28.12
CA ASN A 296 2.30 -33.98 -28.98
C ASN A 296 1.28 -35.08 -28.63
N LEU A 297 0.15 -34.73 -28.00
CA LEU A 297 -0.94 -35.65 -27.74
C LEU A 297 -1.76 -35.91 -29.02
N PRO A 298 -2.25 -37.15 -29.27
CA PRO A 298 -3.07 -37.42 -30.43
C PRO A 298 -4.41 -36.68 -30.35
N THR A 299 -4.88 -36.19 -31.50
CA THR A 299 -6.21 -35.55 -31.57
C THR A 299 -7.31 -36.51 -31.13
N HIS A 300 -8.32 -35.97 -30.44
CA HIS A 300 -9.41 -36.78 -29.91
C HIS A 300 -10.24 -37.41 -31.05
N ARG A 301 -10.69 -38.67 -30.90
CA ARG A 301 -11.48 -39.38 -31.93
C ARG A 301 -12.74 -38.61 -32.36
N ALA A 302 -13.39 -37.89 -31.43
CA ALA A 302 -14.52 -37.03 -31.77
C ALA A 302 -14.13 -35.85 -32.68
N VAL A 303 -12.92 -35.31 -32.54
CA VAL A 303 -12.38 -34.29 -33.47
C VAL A 303 -12.21 -34.90 -34.86
N HIS A 304 -11.69 -36.13 -34.96
CA HIS A 304 -11.60 -36.84 -36.24
C HIS A 304 -12.98 -37.10 -36.88
N VAL A 305 -13.98 -37.54 -36.12
CA VAL A 305 -15.36 -37.74 -36.60
C VAL A 305 -15.97 -36.42 -37.07
N ASN A 306 -15.80 -35.35 -36.29
CA ASN A 306 -16.29 -34.02 -36.65
C ASN A 306 -15.60 -33.49 -37.92
N ALA A 307 -14.27 -33.66 -38.04
CA ALA A 307 -13.53 -33.28 -39.22
C ALA A 307 -14.00 -34.03 -40.47
N MET A 308 -14.24 -35.34 -40.37
CA MET A 308 -14.79 -36.14 -41.47
C MET A 308 -16.23 -35.71 -41.82
N ARG A 309 -17.06 -35.40 -40.83
CA ARG A 309 -18.42 -34.88 -41.02
C ARG A 309 -18.42 -33.52 -41.74
N GLU A 310 -17.54 -32.60 -41.34
CA GLU A 310 -17.42 -31.29 -42.01
C GLU A 310 -16.82 -31.43 -43.42
N LYS A 311 -15.84 -32.33 -43.62
CA LYS A 311 -15.32 -32.66 -44.95
C LYS A 311 -16.41 -33.20 -45.88
N ALA A 312 -17.31 -34.03 -45.37
CA ALA A 312 -18.46 -34.53 -46.13
C ALA A 312 -19.46 -33.40 -46.48
N ARG A 313 -19.72 -32.48 -45.54
CA ARG A 313 -20.57 -31.28 -45.77
C ARG A 313 -19.99 -30.33 -46.82
N GLN A 314 -18.66 -30.20 -46.88
CA GLN A 314 -17.99 -29.36 -47.89
C GLN A 314 -17.99 -30.00 -49.29
N LYS A 315 -17.87 -31.34 -49.39
CA LYS A 315 -17.93 -32.05 -50.68
C LYS A 315 -19.31 -32.06 -51.30
N ALA A 316 -20.34 -32.18 -50.46
CA ALA A 316 -21.72 -32.08 -50.87
C ALA A 316 -22.37 -30.99 -50.03
N PRO A 317 -22.17 -29.70 -50.39
CA PRO A 317 -22.96 -28.64 -49.81
C PRO A 317 -24.37 -28.91 -50.30
N ARG A 318 -25.13 -29.69 -49.53
CA ARG A 318 -26.57 -29.76 -49.69
C ARG A 318 -27.02 -28.35 -49.35
N THR A 319 -27.14 -27.52 -50.38
CA THR A 319 -28.06 -26.41 -50.44
C THR A 319 -29.44 -27.01 -50.28
N VAL A 320 -29.77 -27.42 -49.05
CA VAL A 320 -31.14 -27.70 -48.71
C VAL A 320 -31.77 -26.32 -48.71
N ALA A 321 -32.48 -26.02 -49.80
CA ALA A 321 -33.41 -24.90 -49.95
C ALA A 321 -34.61 -25.05 -48.98
N GLY A 322 -34.37 -25.59 -47.78
CA GLY A 322 -35.34 -25.80 -46.73
C GLY A 322 -35.29 -24.64 -45.74
N PRO A 323 -36.42 -24.34 -45.09
CA PRO A 323 -36.59 -23.16 -44.27
C PRO A 323 -35.51 -23.08 -43.19
N ARG A 324 -34.85 -21.92 -43.12
CA ARG A 324 -33.88 -21.54 -42.09
C ARG A 324 -34.53 -21.68 -40.72
N THR A 325 -34.36 -22.82 -40.05
CA THR A 325 -34.67 -22.92 -38.64
C THR A 325 -33.54 -22.28 -37.85
N PHE A 326 -33.90 -21.34 -36.97
CA PHE A 326 -32.99 -20.54 -36.15
C PHE A 326 -31.94 -21.37 -35.39
N TYR A 327 -32.22 -22.64 -35.08
CA TYR A 327 -31.30 -23.52 -34.37
C TYR A 327 -30.00 -23.85 -35.13
N ASN A 328 -30.01 -23.85 -36.47
CA ASN A 328 -28.78 -24.10 -37.25
C ASN A 328 -27.90 -22.85 -37.41
N SER A 329 -28.37 -21.68 -36.97
CA SER A 329 -27.63 -20.42 -37.12
C SER A 329 -26.56 -20.19 -36.05
N ALA A 330 -26.65 -20.86 -34.89
CA ALA A 330 -25.67 -20.66 -33.81
C ALA A 330 -24.26 -21.16 -34.21
N GLY A 331 -24.18 -22.32 -34.87
CA GLY A 331 -22.90 -22.86 -35.34
C GLY A 331 -22.36 -22.18 -36.60
N SER A 332 -23.25 -21.65 -37.46
CA SER A 332 -22.84 -21.00 -38.71
C SER A 332 -22.41 -19.54 -38.51
N ARG A 333 -22.90 -18.87 -37.46
CA ARG A 333 -22.46 -17.51 -37.09
C ARG A 333 -21.03 -17.44 -36.57
N ALA A 334 -20.51 -18.51 -35.97
CA ALA A 334 -19.11 -18.54 -35.51
C ALA A 334 -18.10 -18.51 -36.68
N ASN A 335 -18.49 -19.03 -37.86
CA ASN A 335 -17.66 -19.02 -39.06
C ASN A 335 -18.02 -17.91 -40.07
N ALA A 336 -19.04 -17.09 -39.80
CA ALA A 336 -19.42 -15.95 -40.63
C ALA A 336 -18.56 -14.69 -40.39
N ARG A 337 -17.38 -14.82 -39.77
CA ARG A 337 -16.46 -13.72 -39.50
C ARG A 337 -15.60 -13.27 -40.68
N SER A 338 -15.91 -13.70 -41.91
CA SER A 338 -15.45 -12.98 -43.10
C SER A 338 -16.40 -11.82 -43.43
N SER A 339 -15.97 -10.64 -42.99
CA SER A 339 -16.32 -9.30 -43.46
C SER A 339 -17.33 -9.19 -44.63
N ARG A 340 -18.54 -8.68 -44.34
CA ARG A 340 -19.43 -8.04 -45.32
C ARG A 340 -20.03 -6.71 -44.82
N PHE A 341 -19.42 -6.09 -43.83
CA PHE A 341 -19.72 -4.69 -43.48
C PHE A 341 -18.66 -3.80 -44.16
N GLY A 342 -19.08 -3.08 -45.20
CA GLY A 342 -18.21 -2.34 -46.13
C GLY A 342 -17.93 -3.20 -47.37
N GLY A 343 -18.40 -2.90 -48.56
CA GLY A 343 -18.52 -1.59 -49.16
C GLY A 343 -18.17 -1.75 -50.64
N GLN A 344 -18.99 -2.52 -51.36
CA GLN A 344 -19.14 -2.34 -52.81
C GLN A 344 -20.57 -1.85 -53.03
N ALA A 345 -20.81 -0.65 -52.51
CA ALA A 345 -21.78 0.22 -53.11
C ALA A 345 -21.16 0.68 -54.44
N ALA A 346 -21.84 0.33 -55.52
CA ALA A 346 -22.08 1.17 -56.68
C ALA A 346 -20.88 1.76 -57.46
N VAL A 347 -21.16 1.95 -58.76
CA VAL A 347 -20.49 2.86 -59.68
C VAL A 347 -19.32 2.26 -60.45
N GLY A 348 -19.57 2.01 -61.74
CA GLY A 348 -18.54 2.24 -62.75
C GLY A 348 -18.55 1.32 -63.96
N LYS A 349 -19.57 1.50 -64.83
CA LYS A 349 -19.67 1.02 -66.23
C LYS A 349 -20.02 -0.45 -66.45
#